data_AF-A0A8J7CHT2-F1
#
_entry.id   AF-A0A8J7CHT2-F1
#
_cell.length_a   1.000
_cell.length_b   1.000
_cell.length_c   1.000
_cell.angle_alpha   90.00
_cell.angle_beta   90.00
_cell.angle_gamma   90.00
#
_symmetry.space_group_name_H-M   'P 1'
#
loop_
_entity.id
_entity.type
_entity.pdbx_description
1 polymer ?
#
loop_
_entity_poly.entity_id
_entity_poly.type
_entity_poly.pdbx_seq_one_letter_code
_entity_poly.pdbx_strand_id
1 'polypeptide(L)'
;MSLRPALLLAALGLLAACDQPAATGDGADGPAAAPAAESSDALTAEVQRRAAAMCDADPARAAECAPVVACFGETGPALVGRSYQSEGGRLYAEGPSGITCAGDFLPTMNRAVARVQLSCSNGQKADFQFRTSSPGTLRGEAVMEDGTKLEIWSGRNMWRAFEAPGNAAGRACVKAGLGL
;
A
#
# COMPACT_ATOMS: atom_id res chain seq x y z
N MET A 1 -32.85 -62.27 -19.42
CA MET A 1 -31.37 -62.22 -19.45
C MET A 1 -30.93 -61.24 -18.38
N SER A 2 -30.79 -61.70 -17.14
CA SER A 2 -29.58 -62.22 -16.47
C SER A 2 -28.64 -61.13 -15.93
N LEU A 3 -28.71 -61.00 -14.60
CA LEU A 3 -27.76 -60.62 -13.55
C LEU A 3 -26.41 -59.91 -13.87
N ARG A 4 -26.11 -58.90 -13.03
CA ARG A 4 -24.75 -58.41 -12.66
C ARG A 4 -23.98 -59.48 -11.85
N PRO A 5 -22.63 -59.46 -11.80
CA PRO A 5 -21.97 -58.81 -10.65
C PRO A 5 -20.60 -58.16 -10.94
N ALA A 6 -20.12 -57.44 -9.93
CA ALA A 6 -18.88 -56.66 -9.83
C ALA A 6 -17.62 -57.52 -9.60
N LEU A 7 -16.44 -56.93 -9.87
CA LEU A 7 -15.18 -57.32 -9.22
C LEU A 7 -14.22 -56.13 -9.12
N LEU A 8 -13.86 -55.82 -7.87
CA LEU A 8 -12.72 -55.00 -7.46
C LEU A 8 -11.40 -55.68 -7.87
N LEU A 9 -10.33 -54.91 -8.08
CA LEU A 9 -9.03 -55.15 -7.44
C LEU A 9 -8.05 -53.99 -7.73
N ALA A 10 -7.59 -53.35 -6.65
CA ALA A 10 -6.40 -52.53 -6.63
C ALA A 10 -5.15 -53.42 -6.72
N ALA A 11 -4.12 -52.96 -7.44
CA ALA A 11 -2.79 -53.54 -7.38
C ALA A 11 -1.75 -52.41 -7.31
N LEU A 12 -1.05 -52.37 -6.18
CA LEU A 12 0.25 -51.71 -6.01
C LEU A 12 1.28 -52.40 -6.92
N GLY A 13 2.16 -51.61 -7.52
CA GLY A 13 3.38 -52.08 -8.17
C GLY A 13 4.50 -51.06 -8.01
N LEU A 14 5.35 -51.27 -7.01
CA LEU A 14 6.70 -50.69 -6.93
C LEU A 14 7.59 -51.27 -8.03
N LEU A 15 8.47 -50.42 -8.58
CA LEU A 15 9.89 -50.67 -8.92
C LEU A 15 10.26 -49.99 -10.26
N ALA A 16 11.11 -48.97 -10.18
CA ALA A 16 12.37 -48.95 -10.92
C ALA A 16 13.20 -47.75 -10.43
N ALA A 17 14.29 -48.06 -9.75
CA ALA A 17 15.36 -47.12 -9.47
C ALA A 17 15.94 -46.64 -10.81
N CYS A 18 15.91 -45.32 -11.06
CA CYS A 18 16.77 -44.72 -12.05
C CYS A 18 18.05 -44.26 -11.35
N ASP A 19 19.06 -45.12 -11.50
CA ASP A 19 20.49 -44.85 -11.44
C ASP A 19 20.82 -43.41 -11.93
N GLN A 20 21.38 -42.57 -11.06
CA GLN A 20 22.00 -41.30 -11.46
C GLN A 20 23.51 -41.50 -11.55
N PRO A 21 24.14 -41.35 -12.71
CA PRO A 21 25.58 -41.10 -12.76
C PRO A 21 25.84 -39.63 -12.43
N ALA A 22 26.68 -39.41 -11.42
CA ALA A 22 27.33 -38.14 -11.19
C ALA A 22 28.30 -37.86 -12.35
N ALA A 23 28.11 -36.73 -13.04
CA ALA A 23 29.14 -36.12 -13.88
C ALA A 23 29.05 -34.60 -13.73
N THR A 24 30.07 -34.10 -13.03
CA THR A 24 30.54 -32.72 -12.89
C THR A 24 30.74 -32.02 -14.23
N GLY A 25 30.40 -30.72 -14.30
CA GLY A 25 30.77 -29.85 -15.42
C GLY A 25 30.00 -28.53 -15.45
N ASP A 26 30.58 -27.54 -14.78
CA ASP A 26 30.33 -26.09 -14.72
C ASP A 26 29.52 -25.39 -15.82
N GLY A 27 28.64 -24.48 -15.34
CA GLY A 27 28.46 -23.16 -15.94
C GLY A 27 27.29 -22.99 -16.91
N ALA A 28 26.05 -23.13 -16.42
CA ALA A 28 24.89 -22.62 -17.12
C ALA A 28 24.13 -21.66 -16.20
N ASP A 29 24.10 -20.39 -16.61
CA ASP A 29 23.18 -19.35 -16.13
C ASP A 29 21.76 -19.91 -16.07
N GLY A 30 21.34 -20.31 -14.86
CA GLY A 30 19.94 -20.53 -14.57
C GLY A 30 19.22 -19.18 -14.56
N PRO A 31 17.99 -19.06 -15.11
CA PRO A 31 17.23 -17.83 -14.97
C PRO A 31 17.00 -17.57 -13.48
N ALA A 32 17.64 -16.50 -12.98
CA ALA A 32 17.46 -16.02 -11.63
C ALA A 32 15.95 -15.87 -11.35
N ALA A 33 15.47 -16.60 -10.35
CA ALA A 33 14.13 -16.40 -9.84
C ALA A 33 14.02 -14.95 -9.32
N ALA A 34 13.02 -14.22 -9.79
CA ALA A 34 12.87 -12.79 -9.53
C ALA A 34 12.74 -12.46 -8.03
N PRO A 35 13.42 -11.42 -7.51
CA PRO A 35 13.32 -10.99 -6.10
C PRO A 35 12.09 -10.09 -5.86
N ALA A 36 10.91 -10.48 -6.35
CA ALA A 36 9.75 -9.58 -6.44
C ALA A 36 8.85 -9.52 -5.19
N ALA A 37 8.95 -10.51 -4.28
CA ALA A 37 8.14 -10.55 -3.06
C ALA A 37 8.80 -9.83 -1.88
N GLU A 38 10.12 -9.98 -1.69
CA GLU A 38 10.84 -9.38 -0.56
C GLU A 38 10.92 -7.84 -0.67
N SER A 39 10.97 -7.29 -1.90
CA SER A 39 11.10 -5.83 -2.06
C SER A 39 9.83 -5.09 -1.64
N SER A 40 8.64 -5.64 -1.89
CA SER A 40 7.38 -4.93 -1.57
C SER A 40 7.09 -4.80 -0.09
N ASP A 41 7.53 -5.77 0.69
CA ASP A 41 7.29 -5.79 2.13
C ASP A 41 8.28 -4.88 2.84
N ALA A 42 9.54 -4.84 2.39
CA ALA A 42 10.54 -3.90 2.88
C ALA A 42 10.16 -2.43 2.60
N LEU A 43 9.61 -2.15 1.41
CA LEU A 43 9.15 -0.80 1.02
C LEU A 43 7.96 -0.34 1.85
N THR A 44 6.99 -1.24 2.04
CA THR A 44 5.83 -0.96 2.88
C THR A 44 6.25 -0.71 4.33
N ALA A 45 7.19 -1.51 4.83
CA ALA A 45 7.76 -1.31 6.16
C ALA A 45 8.48 0.05 6.28
N GLU A 46 9.21 0.50 5.26
CA GLU A 46 9.88 1.81 5.28
C GLU A 46 8.87 2.97 5.30
N VAL A 47 7.86 2.96 4.42
CA VAL A 47 6.81 3.98 4.43
C VAL A 47 6.06 4.00 5.77
N GLN A 48 5.75 2.82 6.31
CA GLN A 48 5.12 2.70 7.62
C GLN A 48 6.02 3.26 8.74
N ARG A 49 7.32 2.97 8.73
CA ARG A 49 8.29 3.53 9.70
C ARG A 49 8.36 5.04 9.62
N ARG A 50 8.45 5.61 8.41
CA ARG A 50 8.48 7.07 8.21
C ARG A 50 7.22 7.74 8.73
N ALA A 51 6.04 7.20 8.40
CA ALA A 51 4.77 7.72 8.89
C ALA A 51 4.66 7.62 10.43
N ALA A 52 5.11 6.51 11.02
CA ALA A 52 5.15 6.33 12.47
C ALA A 52 6.07 7.36 13.13
N ALA A 53 7.29 7.55 12.62
CA ALA A 53 8.23 8.53 13.13
C ALA A 53 7.67 9.96 13.11
N MET A 54 6.90 10.32 12.08
CA MET A 54 6.20 11.61 12.05
C MET A 54 5.13 11.72 13.13
N CYS A 55 4.38 10.66 13.41
CA CYS A 55 3.43 10.67 14.53
C CYS A 55 4.12 10.74 15.89
N ASP A 56 5.26 10.06 16.05
CA ASP A 56 6.02 10.00 17.30
C ASP A 56 6.81 11.29 17.59
N ALA A 57 7.02 12.14 16.58
CA ALA A 57 7.68 13.44 16.73
C ALA A 57 6.92 14.41 17.66
N ASP A 58 5.64 14.15 17.96
CA ASP A 58 4.94 14.82 19.04
C ASP A 58 4.22 13.80 19.96
N PRO A 59 4.89 13.33 21.02
CA PRO A 59 4.34 12.33 21.93
C PRO A 59 3.06 12.77 22.62
N ALA A 60 2.88 14.07 22.88
CA ALA A 60 1.68 14.58 23.54
C ALA A 60 0.43 14.42 22.69
N ARG A 61 0.59 14.34 21.35
CA ARG A 61 -0.49 14.19 20.37
C ARG A 61 -0.48 12.83 19.66
N ALA A 62 0.36 11.89 20.10
CA ALA A 62 0.51 10.58 19.44
C ALA A 62 -0.82 9.81 19.35
N ALA A 63 -1.68 9.91 20.37
CA ALA A 63 -3.00 9.26 20.38
C ALA A 63 -3.98 9.81 19.32
N GLU A 64 -3.76 11.04 18.88
CA GLU A 64 -4.62 11.78 17.95
C GLU A 64 -4.03 11.83 16.53
N CYS A 65 -2.81 11.31 16.36
CA CYS A 65 -2.13 11.22 15.09
C CYS A 65 -2.69 10.06 14.24
N ALA A 66 -3.03 10.37 13.01
CA ALA A 66 -3.30 9.41 11.96
C ALA A 66 -2.21 9.50 10.89
N PRO A 67 -1.51 8.39 10.57
CA PRO A 67 -0.52 8.39 9.49
C PRO A 67 -1.21 8.67 8.16
N VAL A 68 -0.48 9.30 7.23
CA VAL A 68 -0.95 9.68 5.89
C VAL A 68 0.01 9.16 4.84
N VAL A 69 -0.54 8.64 3.74
CA VAL A 69 0.21 8.32 2.51
C VAL A 69 -0.55 8.87 1.32
N ALA A 70 0.10 9.60 0.43
CA ALA A 70 -0.52 10.08 -0.80
C ALA A 70 0.37 9.81 -2.02
N CYS A 71 -0.21 9.47 -3.15
CA CYS A 71 0.53 9.13 -4.37
C CYS A 71 0.01 9.91 -5.57
N PHE A 72 0.96 10.38 -6.37
CA PHE A 72 0.68 11.06 -7.63
C PHE A 72 0.57 10.03 -8.77
N GLY A 73 -0.62 9.85 -9.33
CA GLY A 73 -0.87 8.85 -10.36
C GLY A 73 -0.64 7.41 -9.87
N GLU A 74 -0.41 6.50 -10.81
CA GLU A 74 -0.17 5.07 -10.51
C GLU A 74 1.30 4.75 -10.22
N THR A 75 2.21 5.65 -10.60
CA THR A 75 3.68 5.44 -10.58
C THR A 75 4.47 6.59 -9.95
N GLY A 76 3.80 7.67 -9.51
CA GLY A 76 4.48 8.84 -8.98
C GLY A 76 4.83 8.75 -7.49
N PRO A 77 5.64 9.70 -7.01
CA PRO A 77 6.22 9.68 -5.67
C PRO A 77 5.16 9.65 -4.55
N ALA A 78 5.47 8.97 -3.44
CA ALA A 78 4.61 8.92 -2.27
C ALA A 78 5.00 10.04 -1.33
N LEU A 79 4.02 10.88 -1.02
CA LEU A 79 4.06 11.72 0.17
C LEU A 79 3.77 10.84 1.38
N VAL A 80 4.63 10.92 2.39
CA VAL A 80 4.43 10.24 3.68
C VAL A 80 4.25 11.28 4.75
N GLY A 81 3.24 11.11 5.59
CA GLY A 81 2.76 12.20 6.42
C GLY A 81 2.01 11.77 7.66
N ARG A 82 1.39 12.77 8.27
CA ARG A 82 0.51 12.67 9.41
C ARG A 82 -0.66 13.64 9.30
N SER A 83 -1.71 13.36 10.05
CA SER A 83 -2.82 14.26 10.29
C SER A 83 -3.24 14.19 11.75
N TYR A 84 -3.66 15.32 12.33
CA TYR A 84 -4.16 15.37 13.71
C TYR A 84 -5.66 15.64 13.71
N GLN A 85 -6.44 14.75 14.32
CA GLN A 85 -7.89 14.93 14.38
C GLN A 85 -8.32 16.10 15.29
N SER A 86 -7.53 16.41 16.32
CA SER A 86 -7.80 17.48 17.29
C SER A 86 -7.54 18.88 16.75
N GLU A 87 -6.67 19.05 15.76
CA GLU A 87 -6.30 20.36 15.20
C GLU A 87 -7.19 20.82 14.05
N GLY A 88 -8.48 20.45 14.08
CA GLY A 88 -9.34 20.64 12.90
C GLY A 88 -8.79 19.93 11.67
N GLY A 89 -8.05 18.82 11.86
CA GLY A 89 -7.63 17.94 10.79
C GLY A 89 -6.33 18.31 10.07
N ARG A 90 -5.48 19.23 10.55
CA ARG A 90 -4.29 19.61 9.78
C ARG A 90 -3.46 18.40 9.33
N LEU A 91 -3.22 18.34 8.02
CA LEU A 91 -2.50 17.30 7.32
C LEU A 91 -1.15 17.85 6.88
N TYR A 92 -0.10 17.06 7.07
CA TYR A 92 1.23 17.37 6.60
C TYR A 92 1.89 16.10 6.05
N ALA A 93 2.52 16.19 4.87
CA ALA A 93 3.20 15.07 4.24
C ALA A 93 4.43 15.52 3.45
N GLU A 94 5.43 14.64 3.40
CA GLU A 94 6.72 14.88 2.76
C GLU A 94 6.98 13.83 1.68
N GLY A 95 7.32 14.30 0.49
CA GLY A 95 7.71 13.48 -0.64
C GLY A 95 9.22 13.33 -0.79
N PRO A 96 9.66 12.45 -1.70
CA PRO A 96 11.01 12.45 -2.24
C PRO A 96 11.40 13.86 -2.75
N SER A 97 12.71 14.14 -2.75
CA SER A 97 13.27 15.42 -3.24
C SER A 97 12.84 16.67 -2.46
N GLY A 98 12.32 16.51 -1.23
CA GLY A 98 12.01 17.62 -0.33
C GLY A 98 10.70 18.35 -0.65
N ILE A 99 9.81 17.77 -1.46
CA ILE A 99 8.46 18.30 -1.64
C ILE A 99 7.70 18.15 -0.32
N THR A 100 7.08 19.23 0.15
CA THR A 100 6.26 19.23 1.36
C THR A 100 4.86 19.66 0.99
N CYS A 101 3.85 18.93 1.44
CA CYS A 101 2.46 19.29 1.26
C CYS A 101 1.76 19.44 2.61
N ALA A 102 0.94 20.47 2.73
CA ALA A 102 0.14 20.74 3.92
C ALA A 102 -1.30 21.02 3.51
N GLY A 103 -2.25 20.63 4.36
CA GLY A 103 -3.65 20.89 4.11
C GLY A 103 -4.45 21.04 5.40
N ASP A 104 -5.55 21.79 5.29
CA ASP A 104 -6.49 22.02 6.39
C ASP A 104 -7.83 21.39 6.02
N PHE A 105 -8.56 20.86 7.02
CA PHE A 105 -9.90 20.35 6.78
C PHE A 105 -10.86 21.53 6.77
N LEU A 106 -11.66 21.59 5.71
CA LEU A 106 -12.63 22.65 5.52
C LEU A 106 -13.90 22.33 6.31
N PRO A 107 -14.56 23.35 6.89
CA PRO A 107 -15.86 23.16 7.54
C PRO A 107 -16.88 22.67 6.51
N THR A 108 -17.52 21.55 6.81
CA THR A 108 -18.60 20.97 6.00
C THR A 108 -19.91 20.94 6.80
N MET A 109 -21.04 21.12 6.13
CA MET A 109 -22.36 20.97 6.77
C MET A 109 -22.64 19.54 7.21
N ASN A 110 -21.98 18.56 6.57
CA ASN A 110 -22.07 17.15 6.90
C ASN A 110 -20.75 16.67 7.52
N ARG A 111 -20.76 16.45 8.84
CA ARG A 111 -19.59 15.97 9.60
C ARG A 111 -19.09 14.59 9.19
N ALA A 112 -19.87 13.83 8.41
CA ALA A 112 -19.44 12.55 7.84
C ALA A 112 -18.50 12.71 6.63
N VAL A 113 -18.34 13.93 6.11
CA VAL A 113 -17.47 14.25 4.97
C VAL A 113 -16.39 15.21 5.42
N ALA A 114 -15.15 14.73 5.37
CA ALA A 114 -13.96 15.52 5.64
C ALA A 114 -13.40 16.07 4.32
N ARG A 115 -13.69 17.33 4.00
CA ARG A 115 -13.11 18.01 2.83
C ARG A 115 -11.77 18.62 3.20
N VAL A 116 -10.77 18.51 2.33
CA VAL A 116 -9.40 18.99 2.57
C VAL A 116 -8.94 19.80 1.36
N GLN A 117 -8.29 20.93 1.63
CA GLN A 117 -7.51 21.65 0.63
C GLN A 117 -6.03 21.41 0.92
N LEU A 118 -5.33 20.79 -0.02
CA LEU A 118 -3.89 20.48 0.04
C LEU A 118 -3.12 21.46 -0.83
N SER A 119 -2.00 21.97 -0.32
CA SER A 119 -1.04 22.78 -1.06
C SER A 119 0.37 22.22 -0.89
N CYS A 120 1.10 22.10 -1.98
CA CYS A 120 2.46 21.57 -2.02
C CYS A 120 3.48 22.68 -2.29
N SER A 121 4.72 22.51 -1.84
CA SER A 121 5.82 23.48 -2.00
C SER A 121 6.22 23.73 -3.46
N ASN A 122 5.89 22.81 -4.37
CA ASN A 122 6.07 22.96 -5.81
C ASN A 122 4.96 23.80 -6.48
N GLY A 123 4.05 24.41 -5.70
CA GLY A 123 2.96 25.25 -6.18
C GLY A 123 1.67 24.50 -6.51
N GLN A 124 1.69 23.16 -6.54
CA GLN A 124 0.50 22.38 -6.87
C GLN A 124 -0.51 22.33 -5.73
N LYS A 125 -1.79 22.25 -6.08
CA LYS A 125 -2.89 22.18 -5.13
C LYS A 125 -3.87 21.07 -5.51
N ALA A 126 -4.56 20.56 -4.48
CA ALA A 126 -5.67 19.64 -4.64
C ALA A 126 -6.79 19.96 -3.65
N ASP A 127 -8.03 19.75 -4.08
CA ASP A 127 -9.21 19.76 -3.23
C ASP A 127 -9.87 18.39 -3.31
N PHE A 128 -10.09 17.75 -2.16
CA PHE A 128 -10.67 16.42 -2.12
C PHE A 128 -11.49 16.20 -0.86
N GLN A 129 -12.22 15.08 -0.85
CA GLN A 129 -12.97 14.62 0.30
C GLN A 129 -12.48 13.24 0.73
N PHE A 130 -12.22 13.09 2.02
CA PHE A 130 -12.03 11.78 2.62
C PHE A 130 -13.36 11.06 2.77
N ARG A 131 -13.34 9.77 2.44
CA ARG A 131 -14.41 8.81 2.69
C ARG A 131 -13.85 7.63 3.47
N THR A 132 -14.68 7.01 4.30
CA THR A 132 -14.30 5.77 4.98
C THR A 132 -14.21 4.64 3.95
N SER A 133 -13.03 4.07 3.76
CA SER A 133 -12.84 2.89 2.89
C SER A 133 -12.98 1.58 3.66
N SER A 134 -12.58 1.58 4.93
CA SER A 134 -12.75 0.49 5.90
C SER A 134 -12.71 1.07 7.32
N PRO A 135 -13.15 0.33 8.36
CA PRO A 135 -13.13 0.84 9.73
C PRO A 135 -11.74 1.34 10.16
N GLY A 136 -11.64 2.64 10.45
CA GLY A 136 -10.39 3.30 10.85
C GLY A 136 -9.44 3.67 9.70
N THR A 137 -9.92 3.60 8.46
CA THR A 137 -9.18 3.98 7.24
C THR A 137 -10.00 4.96 6.39
N LEU A 138 -9.38 6.08 6.07
CA LEU A 138 -9.90 7.09 5.16
C LEU A 138 -9.17 7.00 3.82
N ARG A 139 -9.91 7.23 2.73
CA ARG A 139 -9.39 7.37 1.37
C ARG A 139 -9.95 8.64 0.74
N GLY A 140 -9.10 9.41 0.08
CA GLY A 140 -9.45 10.55 -0.74
C GLY A 140 -8.85 10.41 -2.13
N GLU A 141 -9.51 11.01 -3.11
CA GLU A 141 -9.05 11.08 -4.49
C GLU A 141 -9.20 12.52 -4.96
N ALA A 142 -8.19 13.01 -5.68
CA ALA A 142 -8.14 14.35 -6.23
C ALA A 142 -7.50 14.35 -7.61
N VAL A 143 -7.61 15.49 -8.29
CA VAL A 143 -6.79 15.81 -9.46
C VAL A 143 -6.07 17.11 -9.13
N MET A 144 -4.75 17.10 -9.23
CA MET A 144 -3.90 18.28 -9.06
C MET A 144 -4.14 19.27 -10.21
N GLU A 145 -3.72 20.52 -10.04
CA GLU A 145 -3.90 21.57 -11.06
C GLU A 145 -3.27 21.24 -12.44
N ASP A 146 -2.24 20.40 -12.50
CA ASP A 146 -1.59 19.96 -13.73
C ASP A 146 -2.29 18.74 -14.39
N GLY A 147 -3.40 18.26 -13.82
CA GLY A 147 -4.10 17.07 -14.28
C GLY A 147 -3.61 15.75 -13.67
N THR A 148 -2.56 15.77 -12.85
CA THR A 148 -2.04 14.58 -12.18
C THR A 148 -3.06 14.08 -11.15
N LYS A 149 -3.43 12.81 -11.20
CA LYS A 149 -4.31 12.21 -10.17
C LYS A 149 -3.57 12.14 -8.84
N LEU A 150 -4.27 12.37 -7.74
CA LEU A 150 -3.77 12.17 -6.39
C LEU A 150 -4.68 11.17 -5.67
N GLU A 151 -4.12 10.10 -5.13
CA GLU A 151 -4.81 9.23 -4.19
C GLU A 151 -4.19 9.37 -2.82
N ILE A 152 -5.01 9.53 -1.78
CA ILE A 152 -4.53 9.77 -0.41
C ILE A 152 -5.25 8.87 0.58
N TRP A 153 -4.48 8.32 1.51
CA TRP A 153 -4.92 7.43 2.56
C TRP A 153 -4.55 8.01 3.91
N SER A 154 -5.42 7.83 4.90
CA SER A 154 -5.14 8.20 6.27
C SER A 154 -5.75 7.20 7.25
N GLY A 155 -5.11 6.99 8.39
CA GLY A 155 -5.68 6.24 9.50
C GLY A 155 -4.81 5.08 9.96
N ARG A 156 -4.95 4.74 11.24
CA ARG A 156 -4.10 3.74 11.91
C ARG A 156 -4.27 2.32 11.34
N ASN A 157 -5.40 2.04 10.71
CA ASN A 157 -5.70 0.75 10.12
C ASN A 157 -5.39 0.68 8.61
N MET A 158 -4.88 1.75 7.99
CA MET A 158 -4.72 1.80 6.53
C MET A 158 -3.72 0.77 6.00
N TRP A 159 -2.68 0.43 6.78
CA TRP A 159 -1.70 -0.60 6.40
C TRP A 159 -2.36 -1.97 6.21
N ARG A 160 -3.22 -2.37 7.16
CA ARG A 160 -4.03 -3.59 7.03
C ARG A 160 -5.01 -3.49 5.85
N ALA A 161 -5.52 -2.29 5.58
CA ALA A 161 -6.39 -2.08 4.44
C ALA A 161 -5.65 -2.31 3.11
N PHE A 162 -4.36 -1.99 3.00
CA PHE A 162 -3.55 -2.21 1.80
C PHE A 162 -3.35 -3.71 1.50
N GLU A 163 -3.35 -4.54 2.53
CA GLU A 163 -3.22 -6.00 2.41
C GLU A 163 -4.55 -6.69 2.05
N ALA A 164 -5.69 -6.00 2.22
CA ALA A 164 -7.01 -6.59 1.99
C ALA A 164 -7.32 -6.81 0.50
N PRO A 165 -8.01 -7.92 0.14
CA PRO A 165 -8.54 -8.12 -1.21
C PRO A 165 -9.42 -6.94 -1.64
N GLY A 166 -9.11 -6.33 -2.80
CA GLY A 166 -9.83 -5.17 -3.33
C GLY A 166 -9.18 -3.80 -3.07
N ASN A 167 -8.08 -3.73 -2.31
CA ASN A 167 -7.34 -2.50 -2.02
C ASN A 167 -5.92 -2.47 -2.62
N ALA A 168 -5.76 -3.08 -3.81
CA ALA A 168 -4.48 -3.11 -4.52
C ALA A 168 -3.90 -1.71 -4.79
N ALA A 169 -4.75 -0.69 -4.89
CA ALA A 169 -4.35 0.71 -5.09
C ALA A 169 -3.45 1.25 -3.96
N GLY A 170 -3.70 0.88 -2.69
CA GLY A 170 -2.86 1.30 -1.57
C GLY A 170 -1.45 0.71 -1.62
N ARG A 171 -1.32 -0.57 -1.98
CA ARG A 171 0.00 -1.19 -2.21
C ARG A 171 0.71 -0.63 -3.43
N ALA A 172 -0.03 -0.39 -4.52
CA ALA A 172 0.52 0.22 -5.73
C ALA A 172 1.07 1.62 -5.42
N CYS A 173 0.30 2.42 -4.67
CA CYS A 173 0.70 3.73 -4.18
C CYS A 173 2.03 3.67 -3.41
N VAL A 174 2.14 2.80 -2.41
CA VAL A 174 3.39 2.66 -1.62
C VAL A 174 4.58 2.21 -2.49
N LYS A 175 4.37 1.28 -3.43
CA LYS A 175 5.44 0.79 -4.33
C LYS A 175 5.93 1.88 -5.28
N ALA A 176 5.01 2.50 -6.00
CA ALA A 176 5.27 3.59 -6.94
C ALA A 176 6.01 4.76 -6.27
N GLY A 177 5.60 5.05 -5.04
CA GLY A 177 6.01 6.24 -4.35
C GLY A 177 7.46 6.30 -3.90
N LEU A 178 8.15 5.17 -3.89
CA LEU A 178 9.58 5.07 -3.56
C LEU A 178 10.47 5.01 -4.81
N GLY A 179 9.91 5.20 -6.01
CA GLY A 179 10.67 5.30 -7.27
C GLY A 179 11.19 3.96 -7.78
N LEU A 180 10.38 2.89 -7.66
CA LEU A 180 10.67 1.54 -8.14
C LEU A 180 9.71 1.11 -9.24
#